data_AF-A0AAD6AFU2-F1
#
_entry.id   AF-A0AAD6AFU2-F1
#
_cell.length_a   1.000
_cell.length_b   1.000
_cell.length_c   1.000
_cell.angle_alpha   90.00
_cell.angle_beta   90.00
_cell.angle_gamma   90.00
#
_symmetry.space_group_name_H-M   'P 1'
#
loop_
_entity.id
_entity.type
_entity.pdbx_description
1 polymer ?
#
loop_
_entity_poly.entity_id
_entity_poly.type
_entity_poly.pdbx_seq_one_letter_code
_entity_poly.pdbx_strand_id
1 'polypeptide(L)'
;MSGLQKSIFFLGLPDLKKLRCVSLSLQESEEPRSSQIKTCRQLVLLYSDILASPALDSFTDITVVMAIQFFQKGILQAFAQRHNLQLGSPQCVFPGILQCCVSYSLICRLTPSWNKAGLHLVTGKDFLTERGRQNAVSLELSTSEGQLCLSVEANTVRLPPIALEDFALAPLVLKRFCSDPNSVINPSSSGGNIWCHVLPSMKKGQIISISRQLPKDGPFKTYRDLQNHWNHLPLQILPRVDLQGALCCFLSDTQKQLQSVCGLPATLTRKPCYSTVSLSTASTLQ
;
A
#
# COMPACT_ATOMS: atom_id res chain seq x y z
N MET A 1 -5.88 -29.41 5.61
CA MET A 1 -5.76 -28.00 6.01
C MET A 1 -4.40 -27.82 6.67
N SER A 2 -3.36 -27.57 5.88
CA SER A 2 -2.01 -27.29 6.38
C SER A 2 -1.89 -25.79 6.61
N GLY A 3 -1.98 -25.35 7.86
CA GLY A 3 -1.66 -23.96 8.20
C GLY A 3 -0.22 -23.67 7.78
N LEU A 4 -0.02 -22.64 6.95
CA LEU A 4 1.30 -22.22 6.52
C LEU A 4 2.05 -21.59 7.71
N GLN A 5 3.33 -21.94 7.83
CA GLN A 5 4.19 -21.55 8.93
C GLN A 5 4.44 -20.03 8.89
N LYS A 6 3.88 -19.30 9.87
CA LYS A 6 4.21 -17.88 10.09
C LYS A 6 5.70 -17.75 10.43
N SER A 7 6.40 -16.94 9.66
CA SER A 7 7.82 -16.63 9.87
C SER A 7 7.94 -15.24 10.47
N ILE A 8 8.66 -15.14 11.58
CA ILE A 8 8.84 -13.87 12.32
C ILE A 8 10.25 -13.35 12.07
N PHE A 9 10.33 -12.06 11.75
CA PHE A 9 11.58 -11.34 11.56
C PHE A 9 11.58 -10.04 12.36
N PHE A 10 12.76 -9.57 12.68
CA PHE A 10 12.99 -8.38 13.48
C PHE A 10 13.94 -7.43 12.76
N LEU A 11 13.75 -6.14 13.00
CA LEU A 11 14.59 -5.08 12.49
C LEU A 11 14.77 -4.03 13.59
N GLY A 12 16.00 -3.61 13.85
CA GLY A 12 16.29 -2.56 14.83
C GLY A 12 15.77 -1.21 14.37
N LEU A 13 15.10 -0.47 15.26
CA LEU A 13 14.62 0.88 15.00
C LEU A 13 15.51 1.93 15.69
N PRO A 14 15.58 3.15 15.14
CA PRO A 14 16.25 4.26 15.81
C PRO A 14 15.64 4.60 17.17
N ASP A 15 16.47 5.10 18.09
CA ASP A 15 16.00 5.76 19.30
C ASP A 15 15.11 6.95 18.94
N LEU A 16 13.87 6.94 19.46
CA LEU A 16 12.88 7.99 19.23
C LEU A 16 13.39 9.38 19.61
N LYS A 17 14.29 9.48 20.61
CA LYS A 17 14.90 10.77 21.03
C LYS A 17 15.75 11.40 19.93
N LYS A 18 16.30 10.59 19.02
CA LYS A 18 17.12 11.02 17.87
C LYS A 18 16.30 11.33 16.63
N LEU A 19 14.98 11.12 16.69
CA LEU A 19 14.06 11.37 15.60
C LEU A 19 13.21 12.63 15.86
N ARG A 20 12.67 13.18 14.78
CA ARG A 20 11.62 14.21 14.81
C ARG A 20 10.53 13.83 13.84
N CYS A 21 9.30 14.15 14.21
CA CYS A 21 8.19 14.14 13.28
C CYS A 21 7.77 15.56 12.90
N VAL A 22 7.29 15.72 11.68
CA VAL A 22 6.76 16.97 11.15
C VAL A 22 5.51 16.65 10.34
N SER A 23 4.49 17.49 10.43
CA SER A 23 3.32 17.42 9.54
C SER A 23 3.56 18.26 8.28
N LEU A 24 3.21 17.72 7.12
CA LEU A 24 3.09 18.45 5.86
C LEU A 24 1.62 18.52 5.45
N SER A 25 1.05 19.71 5.38
CA SER A 25 -0.36 19.89 5.02
C SER A 25 -0.49 20.32 3.57
N LEU A 26 -1.29 19.59 2.80
CA LEU A 26 -1.69 19.97 1.46
C LEU A 26 -2.77 21.06 1.50
N GLN A 27 -2.77 21.92 0.48
CA GLN A 27 -3.90 22.81 0.22
C GLN A 27 -5.13 21.99 -0.22
N GLU A 28 -6.32 22.54 -0.01
CA GLU A 28 -7.56 21.92 -0.46
C GLU A 28 -7.56 21.76 -1.99
N SER A 29 -8.08 20.62 -2.44
CA SER A 29 -8.12 20.18 -3.84
C SER A 29 -9.42 19.41 -4.04
N GLU A 30 -9.88 19.23 -5.29
CA GLU A 30 -11.06 18.41 -5.59
C GLU A 30 -10.91 16.96 -5.09
N GLU A 31 -9.68 16.43 -5.03
CA GLU A 31 -9.38 15.09 -4.52
C GLU A 31 -8.28 15.11 -3.45
N PRO A 32 -8.58 15.58 -2.22
CA PRO A 32 -7.55 15.81 -1.21
C PRO A 32 -6.80 14.52 -0.86
N ARG A 33 -7.52 13.39 -0.71
CA ARG A 33 -6.92 12.09 -0.38
C ARG A 33 -6.03 11.52 -1.48
N SER A 34 -6.41 11.70 -2.75
CA SER A 34 -5.63 11.25 -3.91
C SER A 34 -4.30 12.01 -3.98
N SER A 35 -4.38 13.34 -3.85
CA SER A 35 -3.22 14.22 -3.83
C SER A 35 -2.30 13.93 -2.65
N GLN A 36 -2.85 13.76 -1.45
CA GLN A 36 -2.09 13.40 -0.23
C GLN A 36 -1.33 12.08 -0.41
N ILE A 37 -1.98 11.04 -0.94
CA ILE A 37 -1.32 9.74 -1.18
C ILE A 37 -0.20 9.91 -2.22
N LYS A 38 -0.44 10.61 -3.34
CA LYS A 38 0.57 10.82 -4.39
C LYS A 38 1.80 11.56 -3.85
N THR A 39 1.58 12.67 -3.13
CA THR A 39 2.66 13.47 -2.53
C THR A 39 3.43 12.67 -1.48
N CYS A 40 2.73 11.91 -0.61
CA CYS A 40 3.37 11.06 0.39
C CYS A 40 4.23 9.96 -0.26
N ARG A 41 3.69 9.26 -1.28
CA ARG A 41 4.43 8.25 -2.03
C ARG A 41 5.68 8.84 -2.68
N GLN A 42 5.55 10.00 -3.32
CA GLN A 42 6.69 10.67 -3.94
C GLN A 42 7.78 10.99 -2.91
N LEU A 43 7.42 11.53 -1.74
CA LEU A 43 8.36 11.85 -0.68
C LEU A 43 9.13 10.60 -0.21
N VAL A 44 8.41 9.50 0.07
CA VAL A 44 8.99 8.23 0.54
C VAL A 44 9.94 7.62 -0.49
N LEU A 45 9.61 7.71 -1.77
CA LEU A 45 10.41 7.14 -2.86
C LEU A 45 11.62 8.02 -3.23
N LEU A 46 11.54 9.32 -2.98
CA LEU A 46 12.62 10.26 -3.27
C LEU A 46 13.71 10.26 -2.19
N TYR A 47 13.35 10.03 -0.93
CA TYR A 47 14.29 10.09 0.20
C TYR A 47 14.26 8.80 1.03
N SER A 48 15.31 7.99 0.91
CA SER A 48 15.47 6.74 1.69
C SER A 48 15.55 6.97 3.21
N ASP A 49 16.09 8.11 3.63
CA ASP A 49 16.29 8.48 5.04
C ASP A 49 15.05 9.09 5.72
N ILE A 50 13.92 9.12 5.01
CA ILE A 50 12.64 9.59 5.55
C ILE A 50 11.65 8.43 5.60
N LEU A 51 10.87 8.38 6.66
CA LEU A 51 9.62 7.64 6.70
C LEU A 51 8.46 8.62 6.64
N ALA A 52 7.37 8.27 5.95
CA ALA A 52 6.16 9.06 6.00
C ALA A 52 4.91 8.18 5.93
N SER A 53 3.79 8.74 6.33
CA SER A 53 2.47 8.17 6.12
C SER A 53 1.43 9.28 5.93
N PRO A 54 0.42 9.09 5.07
CA PRO A 54 -0.77 9.93 5.11
C PRO A 54 -1.40 9.85 6.50
N ALA A 55 -1.80 10.98 7.07
CA ALA A 55 -2.52 11.02 8.33
C ALA A 55 -3.80 10.16 8.25
N LEU A 56 -4.18 9.56 9.38
CA LEU A 56 -5.37 8.70 9.47
C LEU A 56 -6.63 9.51 9.76
N ASP A 57 -6.46 10.62 10.46
CA ASP A 57 -7.45 11.57 10.93
C ASP A 57 -7.59 12.81 10.01
N SER A 58 -6.78 12.91 8.96
CA SER A 58 -6.78 14.02 8.00
C SER A 58 -6.58 13.53 6.56
N PHE A 59 -7.29 14.18 5.63
CA PHE A 59 -7.18 13.91 4.18
C PHE A 59 -6.12 14.75 3.48
N THR A 60 -5.52 15.72 4.17
CA THR A 60 -4.53 16.64 3.61
C THR A 60 -3.17 16.55 4.29
N ASP A 61 -3.08 15.98 5.50
CA ASP A 61 -1.83 15.95 6.26
C ASP A 61 -0.98 14.71 5.98
N ILE A 62 0.33 14.89 5.86
CA ILE A 62 1.30 13.82 5.76
C ILE A 62 2.20 13.91 6.98
N THR A 63 2.23 12.85 7.79
CA THR A 63 3.19 12.75 8.89
C THR A 63 4.51 12.25 8.35
N VAL A 64 5.60 12.95 8.67
CA VAL A 64 6.95 12.64 8.21
C VAL A 64 7.85 12.43 9.42
N VAL A 65 8.57 11.31 9.48
CA VAL A 65 9.54 10.97 10.53
C VAL A 65 10.93 10.89 9.92
N MET A 66 11.89 11.56 10.56
CA MET A 66 13.29 11.58 10.11
C MET A 66 14.25 11.77 11.29
N ALA A 67 15.54 11.53 11.05
CA ALA A 67 16.57 11.88 12.01
C ALA A 67 16.71 13.41 12.17
N ILE A 68 17.08 13.87 13.36
CA ILE A 68 17.32 15.31 13.65
C ILE A 68 18.33 15.90 12.64
N GLN A 69 19.41 15.17 12.35
CA GLN A 69 20.44 15.60 11.41
C GLN A 69 19.90 15.75 9.98
N PHE A 70 18.94 14.93 9.56
CA PHE A 70 18.31 15.05 8.25
C PHE A 70 17.47 16.33 8.18
N PHE A 71 16.67 16.60 9.22
CA PHE A 71 15.82 17.78 9.27
C PHE A 71 16.63 19.09 9.19
N GLN A 72 17.81 19.13 9.81
CA GLN A 72 18.73 20.28 9.79
C GLN A 72 19.28 20.59 8.39
N LYS A 73 19.27 19.64 7.45
CA LYS A 73 19.76 19.85 6.07
C LYS A 73 18.82 20.69 5.20
N GLY A 74 17.60 20.99 5.65
CA GLY A 74 16.65 21.80 4.86
C GLY A 74 15.95 21.05 3.71
N ILE A 75 16.21 19.74 3.53
CA ILE A 75 15.70 18.96 2.39
C ILE A 75 14.16 18.86 2.41
N LEU A 76 13.58 18.60 3.59
CA LEU A 76 12.13 18.50 3.74
C LEU A 76 11.45 19.85 3.49
N GLN A 77 12.08 20.93 3.94
CA GLN A 77 11.62 22.31 3.79
C GLN A 77 11.60 22.69 2.30
N ALA A 78 12.67 22.38 1.57
CA ALA A 78 12.74 22.57 0.13
C ALA A 78 11.68 21.74 -0.62
N PHE A 79 11.45 20.49 -0.20
CA PHE A 79 10.36 19.67 -0.75
C PHE A 79 8.99 20.30 -0.48
N ALA A 80 8.73 20.75 0.75
CA ALA A 80 7.48 21.40 1.13
C ALA A 80 7.22 22.67 0.28
N GLN A 81 8.23 23.53 0.14
CA GLN A 81 8.16 24.74 -0.69
C GLN A 81 7.86 24.40 -2.16
N ARG A 82 8.59 23.45 -2.74
CA ARG A 82 8.39 23.03 -4.15
C ARG A 82 6.99 22.51 -4.42
N HIS A 83 6.38 21.87 -3.44
CA HIS A 83 5.05 21.26 -3.54
C HIS A 83 3.94 22.14 -2.92
N ASN A 84 4.22 23.40 -2.56
CA ASN A 84 3.29 24.32 -1.91
C ASN A 84 2.61 23.75 -0.65
N LEU A 85 3.36 22.98 0.14
CA LEU A 85 2.90 22.35 1.39
C LEU A 85 3.17 23.26 2.58
N GLN A 86 2.24 23.28 3.54
CA GLN A 86 2.49 23.93 4.82
C GLN A 86 3.29 22.99 5.72
N LEU A 87 4.41 23.47 6.25
CA LEU A 87 5.28 22.73 7.15
C LEU A 87 4.90 23.02 8.60
N GLY A 88 4.46 22.00 9.33
CA GLY A 88 4.20 22.09 10.76
C GLY A 88 5.47 22.23 11.61
N SER A 89 5.29 22.52 12.90
CA SER A 89 6.40 22.55 13.84
C SER A 89 6.97 21.13 14.09
N PRO A 90 8.29 20.97 14.29
CA PRO A 90 8.87 19.68 14.63
C PRO A 90 8.43 19.21 16.02
N GLN A 91 8.04 17.94 16.11
CA GLN A 91 7.58 17.30 17.34
C GLN A 91 8.37 16.03 17.67
N CYS A 92 8.22 15.57 18.91
CA CYS A 92 8.76 14.28 19.37
C CYS A 92 8.04 13.11 18.69
N VAL A 93 8.77 12.03 18.43
CA VAL A 93 8.20 10.83 17.80
C VAL A 93 7.69 9.89 18.87
N PHE A 94 6.43 9.46 18.72
CA PHE A 94 5.81 8.44 19.56
C PHE A 94 5.80 7.08 18.83
N PRO A 95 5.76 5.95 19.55
CA PRO A 95 5.77 4.61 18.95
C PRO A 95 4.70 4.41 17.87
N GLY A 96 3.46 4.85 18.11
CA GLY A 96 2.37 4.72 17.14
C GLY A 96 2.62 5.48 15.84
N ILE A 97 3.22 6.67 15.90
CA ILE A 97 3.60 7.46 14.72
C ILE A 97 4.68 6.72 13.92
N LEU A 98 5.72 6.24 14.61
CA LEU A 98 6.80 5.50 13.96
C LEU A 98 6.27 4.23 13.28
N GLN A 99 5.40 3.47 13.95
CA GLN A 99 4.77 2.28 13.39
C GLN A 99 3.99 2.60 12.11
N CYS A 100 3.19 3.66 12.10
CA CYS A 100 2.42 4.05 10.92
C CYS A 100 3.34 4.44 9.75
N CYS A 101 4.32 5.31 10.02
CA CYS A 101 5.26 5.79 9.02
C CYS A 101 6.15 4.67 8.45
N VAL A 102 6.70 3.78 9.29
CA VAL A 102 7.53 2.67 8.82
C VAL A 102 6.71 1.66 8.04
N SER A 103 5.48 1.35 8.48
CA SER A 103 4.59 0.41 7.80
C SER A 103 4.19 0.91 6.41
N TYR A 104 3.76 2.17 6.32
CA TYR A 104 3.41 2.77 5.04
C TYR A 104 4.62 2.86 4.11
N SER A 105 5.76 3.33 4.63
CA SER A 105 6.97 3.52 3.83
C SER A 105 7.51 2.21 3.27
N LEU A 106 7.53 1.14 4.09
CA LEU A 106 7.93 -0.19 3.65
C LEU A 106 7.02 -0.69 2.52
N ILE A 107 5.70 -0.69 2.71
CA ILE A 107 4.75 -1.15 1.69
C ILE A 107 4.88 -0.29 0.42
N CYS A 108 5.08 1.03 0.55
CA CYS A 108 5.28 1.92 -0.58
C CYS A 108 6.55 1.57 -1.37
N ARG A 109 7.68 1.31 -0.70
CA ARG A 109 8.95 0.97 -1.33
C ARG A 109 8.98 -0.43 -1.94
N LEU A 110 8.16 -1.34 -1.42
CA LEU A 110 7.99 -2.68 -1.97
C LEU A 110 7.17 -2.69 -3.27
N THR A 111 6.35 -1.65 -3.52
CA THR A 111 5.72 -1.49 -4.84
C THR A 111 6.80 -1.11 -5.87
N PRO A 112 6.80 -1.71 -7.06
CA PRO A 112 5.73 -2.52 -7.66
C PRO A 112 5.96 -4.04 -7.59
N SER A 113 7.04 -4.49 -6.96
CA SER A 113 7.35 -5.92 -6.84
C SER A 113 6.34 -6.66 -5.95
N TRP A 114 5.77 -5.96 -4.97
CA TRP A 114 4.75 -6.46 -4.04
C TRP A 114 3.62 -5.43 -3.87
N ASN A 115 2.42 -5.77 -4.33
CA ASN A 115 1.29 -4.85 -4.44
C ASN A 115 0.19 -5.19 -3.43
N LYS A 116 -0.33 -4.17 -2.74
CA LYS A 116 -1.35 -4.38 -1.71
C LYS A 116 -2.71 -4.76 -2.33
N ALA A 117 -3.23 -5.91 -1.92
CA ALA A 117 -4.58 -6.38 -2.18
C ALA A 117 -5.18 -6.96 -0.87
N GLY A 118 -5.93 -6.12 -0.15
CA GLY A 118 -6.50 -6.43 1.15
C GLY A 118 -5.39 -6.59 2.19
N LEU A 119 -5.35 -7.77 2.81
CA LEU A 119 -4.29 -8.17 3.76
C LEU A 119 -3.04 -8.74 3.09
N HIS A 120 -3.09 -8.96 1.77
CA HIS A 120 -2.00 -9.60 1.02
C HIS A 120 -1.18 -8.56 0.28
N LEU A 121 0.12 -8.86 0.13
CA LEU A 121 1.01 -8.25 -0.85
C LEU A 121 1.21 -9.27 -1.97
N VAL A 122 0.68 -8.99 -3.15
CA VAL A 122 0.70 -9.87 -4.32
C VAL A 122 1.90 -9.52 -5.19
N THR A 123 2.62 -10.54 -5.65
CA THR A 123 3.84 -10.33 -6.45
C THR A 123 3.53 -9.80 -7.84
N GLY A 124 4.42 -8.97 -8.36
CA GLY A 124 4.44 -8.55 -9.77
C GLY A 124 3.51 -7.38 -10.08
N LYS A 125 3.92 -6.56 -11.05
CA LYS A 125 3.17 -5.38 -11.49
C LYS A 125 1.85 -5.73 -12.17
N ASP A 126 1.84 -6.82 -12.94
CA ASP A 126 0.69 -7.25 -13.74
C ASP A 126 -0.31 -8.10 -12.94
N PHE A 127 -0.26 -8.04 -11.61
CA PHE A 127 -1.07 -8.89 -10.73
C PHE A 127 -2.59 -8.76 -10.94
N LEU A 128 -3.04 -7.68 -11.58
CA LEU A 128 -4.44 -7.42 -11.93
C LEU A 128 -4.89 -8.05 -13.25
N THR A 129 -3.96 -8.33 -14.18
CA THR A 129 -4.27 -8.94 -15.47
C THR A 129 -4.03 -10.45 -15.46
N GLU A 130 -3.22 -10.93 -14.51
CA GLU A 130 -2.92 -12.34 -14.28
C GLU A 130 -4.15 -13.14 -13.80
N ARG A 131 -4.71 -13.98 -14.67
CA ARG A 131 -5.86 -14.86 -14.35
C ARG A 131 -5.49 -16.09 -13.50
N GLY A 132 -4.19 -16.38 -13.41
CA GLY A 132 -3.63 -17.56 -12.77
C GLY A 132 -3.45 -17.43 -11.25
N ARG A 133 -2.84 -18.47 -10.66
CA ARG A 133 -2.36 -18.43 -9.28
C ARG A 133 -1.12 -17.55 -9.20
N GLN A 134 -1.07 -16.70 -8.18
CA GLN A 134 0.00 -15.74 -7.96
C GLN A 134 0.56 -15.90 -6.55
N ASN A 135 1.87 -15.70 -6.40
CA ASN A 135 2.50 -15.63 -5.10
C ASN A 135 2.03 -14.37 -4.36
N ALA A 136 1.78 -14.52 -3.08
CA ALA A 136 1.49 -13.41 -2.20
C ALA A 136 2.13 -13.65 -0.83
N VAL A 137 2.23 -12.60 -0.04
CA VAL A 137 2.50 -12.72 1.39
C VAL A 137 1.45 -11.97 2.18
N SER A 138 1.07 -12.49 3.35
CA SER A 138 0.40 -11.70 4.37
C SER A 138 1.48 -11.12 5.29
N LEU A 139 1.41 -9.81 5.53
CA LEU A 139 2.38 -9.08 6.34
C LEU A 139 1.68 -8.35 7.48
N GLU A 140 2.08 -8.67 8.71
CA GLU A 140 1.72 -7.93 9.91
C GLU A 140 2.97 -7.24 10.46
N LEU A 141 2.84 -5.95 10.79
CA LEU A 141 3.92 -5.12 11.29
C LEU A 141 3.55 -4.56 12.66
N SER A 142 4.46 -4.69 13.62
CA SER A 142 4.32 -4.07 14.94
C SER A 142 5.65 -3.53 15.43
N THR A 143 5.62 -2.40 16.15
CA THR A 143 6.82 -1.87 16.80
C THR A 143 6.77 -2.14 18.30
N SER A 144 7.84 -2.70 18.86
CA SER A 144 7.99 -2.92 20.30
C SER A 144 9.45 -2.72 20.70
N GLU A 145 9.71 -2.06 21.82
CA GLU A 145 11.04 -1.95 22.44
C GLU A 145 12.19 -1.57 21.47
N GLY A 146 11.94 -0.59 20.58
CA GLY A 146 12.95 -0.16 19.59
C GLY A 146 13.21 -1.19 18.48
N GLN A 147 12.30 -2.13 18.26
CA GLN A 147 12.32 -3.07 17.15
C GLN A 147 11.03 -3.01 16.33
N LEU A 148 11.15 -3.26 15.03
CA LEU A 148 10.06 -3.60 14.14
C LEU A 148 9.99 -5.12 14.03
N CYS A 149 8.84 -5.69 14.37
CA CYS A 149 8.51 -7.09 14.17
C CYS A 149 7.72 -7.24 12.88
N LEU A 150 8.13 -8.19 12.04
CA LEU A 150 7.50 -8.56 10.78
C LEU A 150 7.03 -10.01 10.88
N SER A 151 5.71 -10.22 10.92
CA SER A 151 5.10 -11.54 10.83
C SER A 151 4.66 -11.75 9.39
N VAL A 152 5.28 -12.74 8.73
CA VAL A 152 5.13 -12.99 7.29
C VAL A 152 4.62 -14.40 7.06
N GLU A 153 3.58 -14.53 6.25
CA GLU A 153 3.02 -15.80 5.81
C GLU A 153 2.99 -15.85 4.27
N ALA A 154 3.62 -16.86 3.68
CA ALA A 154 3.60 -17.05 2.24
C ALA A 154 2.28 -17.68 1.80
N ASN A 155 1.65 -17.08 0.79
CA ASN A 155 0.33 -17.43 0.31
C ASN A 155 0.30 -17.56 -1.21
N THR A 156 -0.73 -18.26 -1.70
CA THR A 156 -1.07 -18.26 -3.12
C THR A 156 -2.47 -17.69 -3.28
N VAL A 157 -2.61 -16.64 -4.07
CA VAL A 157 -3.88 -15.97 -4.32
C VAL A 157 -4.28 -16.12 -5.79
N ARG A 158 -5.57 -15.92 -6.07
CA ARG A 158 -6.10 -15.77 -7.43
C ARG A 158 -6.97 -14.52 -7.44
N LEU A 159 -6.66 -13.59 -8.35
CA LEU A 159 -7.38 -12.33 -8.52
C LEU A 159 -7.83 -12.21 -9.98
N PRO A 160 -8.80 -13.04 -10.41
CA PRO A 160 -9.24 -12.97 -11.80
C PRO A 160 -9.94 -11.62 -12.05
N PRO A 161 -9.53 -10.84 -13.06
CA PRO A 161 -10.23 -9.62 -13.44
C PRO A 161 -11.65 -9.99 -13.90
N ILE A 162 -12.63 -9.19 -13.47
CA ILE A 162 -14.01 -9.35 -13.94
C ILE A 162 -14.12 -8.92 -15.40
N ALA A 163 -14.66 -9.79 -16.25
CA ALA A 163 -14.85 -9.55 -17.66
C ALA A 163 -16.34 -9.57 -18.01
N LEU A 164 -16.74 -8.94 -19.12
CA LEU A 164 -18.15 -8.87 -19.55
C LEU A 164 -18.78 -10.26 -19.75
N GLU A 165 -17.96 -11.25 -20.07
CA GLU A 165 -18.33 -12.67 -20.18
C GLU A 165 -18.86 -13.26 -18.87
N ASP A 166 -18.42 -12.75 -17.71
CA ASP A 166 -18.83 -13.23 -16.39
C ASP A 166 -20.27 -12.80 -16.01
N PHE A 167 -20.86 -11.87 -16.76
CA PHE A 167 -22.17 -11.29 -16.47
C PHE A 167 -23.34 -12.08 -17.09
N ALA A 168 -23.06 -13.20 -17.77
CA ALA A 168 -24.06 -14.04 -18.44
C ALA A 168 -25.06 -13.24 -19.32
N LEU A 169 -24.57 -12.18 -19.97
CA LEU A 169 -25.39 -11.28 -20.77
C LEU A 169 -25.83 -11.95 -22.06
N ALA A 170 -27.07 -11.70 -22.49
CA ALA A 170 -27.54 -12.13 -23.79
C ALA A 170 -26.65 -11.56 -24.91
N PRO A 171 -26.29 -12.34 -25.96
CA PRO A 171 -25.38 -11.89 -27.01
C PRO A 171 -25.80 -10.58 -27.69
N LEU A 172 -27.12 -10.35 -27.83
CA LEU A 172 -27.67 -9.10 -28.37
C LEU A 172 -27.40 -7.88 -27.48
N VAL A 173 -27.46 -8.04 -26.15
CA VAL A 173 -27.15 -6.99 -25.18
C VAL A 173 -25.66 -6.66 -25.25
N LEU A 174 -24.79 -7.67 -25.30
CA LEU A 174 -23.35 -7.47 -25.46
C LEU A 174 -23.02 -6.77 -26.79
N LYS A 175 -23.64 -7.19 -27.90
CA LYS A 175 -23.46 -6.56 -29.21
C LYS A 175 -23.87 -5.09 -29.19
N ARG A 176 -25.04 -4.76 -28.62
CA ARG A 176 -25.49 -3.38 -28.46
C ARG A 176 -24.52 -2.57 -27.58
N PHE A 177 -24.10 -3.16 -26.46
CA PHE A 177 -23.15 -2.53 -25.56
C PHE A 177 -21.80 -2.27 -26.23
N CYS A 178 -21.36 -3.12 -27.16
CA CYS A 178 -20.13 -2.92 -27.94
C CYS A 178 -20.30 -1.91 -29.09
N SER A 179 -21.49 -1.78 -29.70
CA SER A 179 -21.74 -0.87 -30.82
C SER A 179 -22.09 0.57 -30.43
N ASP A 180 -22.80 0.78 -29.31
CA ASP A 180 -23.29 2.10 -28.88
C ASP A 180 -22.53 2.64 -27.66
N PRO A 181 -21.70 3.70 -27.78
CA PRO A 181 -20.90 4.23 -26.67
C PRO A 181 -21.71 4.73 -25.47
N ASN A 182 -22.99 5.05 -25.67
CA ASN A 182 -23.90 5.50 -24.62
C ASN A 182 -24.67 4.34 -23.96
N SER A 183 -24.49 3.11 -24.45
CA SER A 183 -25.15 1.95 -23.88
C SER A 183 -24.67 1.68 -22.46
N VAL A 184 -25.64 1.46 -21.57
CA VAL A 184 -25.41 1.13 -20.15
C VAL A 184 -26.02 -0.24 -19.88
N ILE A 185 -25.27 -1.12 -19.23
CA ILE A 185 -25.77 -2.41 -18.73
C ILE A 185 -26.15 -2.22 -17.26
N ASN A 186 -27.36 -2.65 -16.90
CA ASN A 186 -27.85 -2.71 -15.52
C ASN A 186 -27.92 -4.18 -15.10
N PRO A 187 -26.93 -4.71 -14.34
CA PRO A 187 -26.86 -6.13 -14.04
C PRO A 187 -28.03 -6.66 -13.23
N SER A 188 -28.64 -5.81 -12.40
CA SER A 188 -29.85 -6.13 -11.63
C SER A 188 -31.05 -6.52 -12.51
N SER A 189 -31.11 -6.05 -13.75
CA SER A 189 -32.19 -6.36 -14.70
C SER A 189 -32.04 -7.73 -15.37
N SER A 190 -30.89 -8.41 -15.22
CA SER A 190 -30.53 -9.62 -15.98
C SER A 190 -30.36 -10.89 -15.13
N GLY A 191 -30.66 -10.85 -13.83
CA GLY A 191 -30.77 -12.08 -13.02
C GLY A 191 -30.02 -12.14 -11.70
N GLY A 192 -29.60 -11.01 -11.10
CA GLY A 192 -29.13 -10.98 -9.71
C GLY A 192 -28.20 -9.83 -9.35
N ASN A 193 -27.91 -9.69 -8.05
CA ASN A 193 -26.92 -8.74 -7.55
C ASN A 193 -25.51 -9.28 -7.83
N ILE A 194 -24.73 -8.55 -8.63
CA ILE A 194 -23.34 -8.91 -8.92
C ILE A 194 -22.40 -8.18 -7.97
N TRP A 195 -21.48 -8.93 -7.37
CA TRP A 195 -20.52 -8.42 -6.42
C TRP A 195 -19.11 -8.52 -6.99
N CYS A 196 -18.30 -7.49 -6.77
CA CYS A 196 -16.87 -7.49 -7.05
C CYS A 196 -16.08 -7.03 -5.82
N HIS A 197 -14.77 -7.28 -5.83
CA HIS A 197 -13.87 -6.76 -4.80
C HIS A 197 -13.22 -5.46 -5.28
N VAL A 198 -13.25 -4.41 -4.44
CA VAL A 198 -12.71 -3.08 -4.76
C VAL A 198 -11.28 -2.95 -4.23
N LEU A 199 -10.32 -2.81 -5.14
CA LEU A 199 -8.92 -2.61 -4.82
C LEU A 199 -8.62 -1.20 -4.26
N PRO A 200 -7.57 -1.04 -3.44
CA PRO A 200 -6.76 -2.10 -2.86
C PRO A 200 -7.42 -2.74 -1.62
N SER A 201 -8.55 -2.21 -1.14
CA SER A 201 -9.17 -2.63 0.13
C SER A 201 -9.71 -4.06 0.13
N MET A 202 -10.03 -4.59 -1.05
CA MET A 202 -10.75 -5.85 -1.27
C MET A 202 -12.13 -5.90 -0.59
N LYS A 203 -12.72 -4.76 -0.24
CA LYS A 203 -14.12 -4.68 0.20
C LYS A 203 -15.04 -5.12 -0.94
N LYS A 204 -16.13 -5.81 -0.59
CA LYS A 204 -17.16 -6.17 -1.57
C LYS A 204 -17.97 -4.94 -1.93
N GLY A 205 -18.10 -4.68 -3.23
CA GLY A 205 -18.99 -3.68 -3.80
C GLY A 205 -19.99 -4.35 -4.74
N GLN A 206 -21.20 -3.82 -4.79
CA GLN A 206 -22.20 -4.25 -5.76
C GLN A 206 -22.04 -3.46 -7.06
N ILE A 207 -22.07 -4.14 -8.20
CA ILE A 207 -22.08 -3.50 -9.52
C ILE A 207 -23.51 -3.07 -9.82
N ILE A 208 -23.74 -1.75 -9.82
CA ILE A 208 -25.06 -1.16 -10.10
C ILE A 208 -25.26 -0.89 -11.59
N SER A 209 -24.19 -0.54 -12.31
CA SER A 209 -24.23 -0.27 -13.75
C SER A 209 -22.84 -0.43 -14.37
N ILE A 210 -22.80 -0.68 -15.68
CA ILE A 210 -21.58 -0.75 -16.48
C ILE A 210 -21.76 0.19 -17.67
N SER A 211 -20.85 1.15 -17.81
CA SER A 211 -20.84 2.14 -18.88
C SER A 211 -19.46 2.25 -19.51
N ARG A 212 -19.42 2.69 -20.77
CA ARG A 212 -18.18 3.04 -21.49
C ARG A 212 -17.82 4.52 -21.35
N GLN A 213 -18.59 5.24 -20.54
CA GLN A 213 -18.36 6.63 -20.21
C GLN A 213 -17.91 6.74 -18.76
N LEU A 214 -16.93 7.60 -18.51
CA LEU A 214 -16.57 7.96 -17.15
C LEU A 214 -17.72 8.75 -16.51
N PRO A 215 -17.99 8.55 -15.20
CA PRO A 215 -18.96 9.36 -14.49
C PRO A 215 -18.62 10.85 -14.61
N LYS A 216 -19.63 11.69 -14.90
CA LYS A 216 -19.45 13.14 -15.02
C LYS A 216 -18.97 13.78 -13.71
N ASP A 217 -19.52 13.29 -12.61
CA ASP A 217 -19.16 13.67 -11.24
C ASP A 217 -17.94 12.90 -10.71
N GLY A 218 -17.26 12.16 -11.60
CA GLY A 218 -16.12 11.36 -11.27
C GLY A 218 -14.82 12.16 -11.12
N PRO A 219 -13.84 11.61 -10.37
CA PRO A 219 -12.51 12.18 -10.21
C PRO A 219 -11.75 12.30 -11.54
N PHE A 220 -11.94 11.35 -12.44
CA PHE A 220 -11.23 11.28 -13.72
C PHE A 220 -12.06 11.88 -14.85
N LYS A 221 -11.49 12.87 -15.55
CA LYS A 221 -12.14 13.49 -16.71
C LYS A 221 -11.88 12.71 -18.00
N THR A 222 -10.76 12.00 -18.09
CA THR A 222 -10.41 11.17 -19.25
C THR A 222 -9.91 9.78 -18.85
N TYR A 223 -10.02 8.83 -19.78
CA TYR A 223 -9.42 7.50 -19.61
C TYR A 223 -7.89 7.57 -19.49
N ARG A 224 -7.26 8.60 -20.05
CA ARG A 224 -5.83 8.86 -19.88
C ARG A 224 -5.49 9.24 -18.44
N ASP A 225 -6.33 10.05 -17.78
CA ASP A 225 -6.13 10.42 -16.37
C ASP A 225 -6.25 9.19 -15.47
N LEU A 226 -7.25 8.35 -15.74
CA LEU A 226 -7.42 7.06 -15.07
C LEU A 226 -6.18 6.17 -15.33
N GLN A 227 -5.74 6.04 -16.58
CA GLN A 227 -4.59 5.22 -16.92
C GLN A 227 -3.30 5.71 -16.24
N ASN A 228 -3.05 7.02 -16.24
CA ASN A 228 -1.90 7.63 -15.57
C ASN A 228 -1.92 7.40 -14.07
N HIS A 229 -3.10 7.45 -13.42
CA HIS A 229 -3.25 7.09 -12.02
C HIS A 229 -2.73 5.68 -11.71
N TRP A 230 -2.96 4.73 -12.62
CA TRP A 230 -2.52 3.33 -12.46
C TRP A 230 -1.11 3.03 -13.02
N ASN A 231 -0.65 3.77 -14.03
CA ASN A 231 0.60 3.49 -14.78
C ASN A 231 1.89 3.91 -14.07
N HIS A 232 1.86 4.75 -13.03
CA HIS A 232 3.07 5.21 -12.30
C HIS A 232 3.74 4.14 -11.40
N LEU A 233 3.68 2.88 -11.81
CA LEU A 233 4.29 1.72 -11.15
C LEU A 233 5.31 1.10 -12.14
N PRO A 234 6.63 1.07 -11.85
CA PRO A 234 7.66 0.51 -12.76
C PRO A 234 7.69 -1.05 -12.79
N LEU A 235 8.52 -1.68 -13.63
CA LEU A 235 8.39 -3.10 -14.01
C LEU A 235 9.45 -4.01 -13.34
N GLN A 236 9.00 -5.16 -12.81
CA GLN A 236 9.79 -6.41 -12.75
C GLN A 236 8.84 -7.62 -12.75
N ILE A 237 9.21 -8.66 -13.51
CA ILE A 237 8.45 -9.91 -13.65
C ILE A 237 9.16 -11.01 -12.84
N LEU A 238 8.42 -11.74 -12.01
CA LEU A 238 8.88 -12.91 -11.28
C LEU A 238 8.03 -14.14 -11.70
N PRO A 239 8.64 -15.30 -11.99
CA PRO A 239 7.91 -16.50 -12.39
C PRO A 239 7.21 -17.21 -11.22
N ARG A 240 6.36 -18.18 -11.60
CA ARG A 240 5.29 -18.89 -10.87
C ARG A 240 5.57 -19.43 -9.45
N VAL A 241 4.48 -19.42 -8.67
CA VAL A 241 4.05 -20.24 -7.51
C VAL A 241 5.09 -21.17 -6.88
N ASP A 242 5.94 -20.60 -6.03
CA ASP A 242 6.76 -21.31 -5.04
C ASP A 242 6.62 -20.49 -3.75
N LEU A 243 6.01 -21.05 -2.71
CA LEU A 243 5.76 -20.33 -1.46
C LEU A 243 7.07 -20.02 -0.73
N GLN A 244 8.04 -20.93 -0.78
CA GLN A 244 9.35 -20.70 -0.18
C GLN A 244 10.14 -19.68 -0.99
N GLY A 245 10.09 -19.79 -2.32
CA GLY A 245 10.62 -18.79 -3.25
C GLY A 245 10.00 -17.42 -3.04
N ALA A 246 8.68 -17.33 -2.88
CA ALA A 246 7.96 -16.09 -2.61
C ALA A 246 8.41 -15.44 -1.30
N LEU A 247 8.55 -16.24 -0.23
CA LEU A 247 9.07 -15.76 1.04
C LEU A 247 10.52 -15.27 0.89
N CYS A 248 11.39 -16.04 0.24
CA CYS A 248 12.78 -15.64 0.00
C CYS A 248 12.89 -14.36 -0.83
N CYS A 249 12.11 -14.23 -1.91
CA CYS A 249 12.01 -13.01 -2.72
C CYS A 249 11.52 -11.83 -1.89
N PHE A 250 10.44 -12.01 -1.12
CA PHE A 250 9.87 -10.97 -0.26
C PHE A 250 10.90 -10.45 0.76
N LEU A 251 11.63 -11.35 1.41
CA LEU A 251 12.64 -10.99 2.40
C LEU A 251 13.84 -10.29 1.76
N SER A 252 14.31 -10.78 0.60
CA SER A 252 15.35 -10.12 -0.18
C SER A 252 14.93 -8.69 -0.57
N ASP A 253 13.71 -8.52 -1.07
CA ASP A 253 13.21 -7.20 -1.48
C ASP A 253 13.01 -6.29 -0.28
N THR A 254 12.49 -6.81 0.84
CA THR A 254 12.37 -6.08 2.10
C THR A 254 13.72 -5.59 2.59
N GLN A 255 14.75 -6.45 2.57
CA GLN A 255 16.11 -6.08 2.98
C GLN A 255 16.73 -5.03 2.05
N LYS A 256 16.47 -5.11 0.74
CA LYS A 256 16.91 -4.08 -0.21
C LYS A 256 16.21 -2.73 0.00
N GLN A 257 14.93 -2.74 0.35
CA GLN A 257 14.12 -1.52 0.55
C GLN A 257 14.28 -0.90 1.95
N LEU A 258 14.76 -1.67 2.93
CA LEU A 258 15.03 -1.25 4.31
C LEU A 258 16.50 -1.47 4.71
N GLN A 259 17.44 -1.02 3.87
CA GLN A 259 18.86 -0.99 4.25
C GLN A 259 19.13 -0.02 5.42
N SER A 260 18.33 1.03 5.53
CA SER A 260 18.34 1.96 6.64
C SER A 260 16.94 2.39 7.07
N VAL A 261 16.82 2.78 8.33
CA VAL A 261 15.64 3.44 8.89
C VAL A 261 16.06 4.79 9.43
N CYS A 262 15.57 5.86 8.82
CA CYS A 262 15.96 7.24 9.15
C CYS A 262 17.48 7.48 9.12
N GLY A 263 18.19 6.87 8.16
CA GLY A 263 19.64 6.96 8.02
C GLY A 263 20.46 6.06 8.94
N LEU A 264 19.82 5.28 9.83
CA LEU A 264 20.53 4.26 10.63
C LEU A 264 20.50 2.91 9.91
N PRO A 265 21.63 2.19 9.81
CA PRO A 265 21.67 0.86 9.20
C PRO A 265 20.66 -0.08 9.86
N ALA A 266 19.93 -0.82 9.03
CA ALA A 266 18.94 -1.78 9.46
C ALA A 266 19.26 -3.15 8.86
N THR A 267 19.11 -4.20 9.67
CA THR A 267 19.33 -5.57 9.23
C THR A 267 18.20 -6.43 9.72
N LEU A 268 17.66 -7.23 8.82
CA LEU A 268 16.58 -8.15 9.12
C LEU A 268 17.15 -9.41 9.79
N THR A 269 16.65 -9.76 10.97
CA THR A 269 17.11 -10.93 11.75
C THR A 269 15.93 -11.84 12.09
N ARG A 270 16.19 -13.12 12.34
CA ARG A 270 15.18 -14.05 12.91
C ARG A 270 15.14 -14.06 14.43
N LYS A 271 16.16 -13.48 15.06
CA LYS A 271 16.28 -13.37 16.52
C LYS A 271 15.94 -11.93 16.93
N PRO A 272 15.11 -11.73 17.96
CA PRO A 272 14.90 -10.40 18.50
C PRO A 272 16.23 -9.87 19.07
N CYS A 273 16.39 -8.54 19.12
CA CYS A 273 17.60 -7.92 19.68
C CYS A 273 17.54 -7.90 21.21
N TYR A 274 16.34 -8.06 21.77
CA TYR A 274 16.08 -8.14 23.21
C TYR A 274 15.30 -9.43 23.49
N SER A 275 15.67 -10.16 24.53
CA SER A 275 14.93 -11.35 24.96
C SER A 275 13.67 -10.91 25.71
N THR A 276 12.49 -11.18 25.16
CA THR A 276 11.23 -11.07 25.92
C THR A 276 10.98 -12.40 26.62
N VAL A 277 10.76 -12.37 27.94
CA VAL A 277 10.52 -13.58 28.76
C VAL A 277 9.10 -14.11 28.54
N SER A 278 8.21 -13.31 27.96
CA SER A 278 6.83 -13.69 27.62
C SER A 278 6.26 -12.85 26.46
N LEU A 279 5.40 -13.48 25.66
CA LEU A 279 4.51 -12.82 24.70
C LEU A 279 3.24 -12.43 25.45
N SER A 280 3.05 -11.14 25.75
CA SER A 280 1.77 -10.65 26.29
C SER A 280 0.76 -10.52 25.14
N THR A 281 -0.15 -11.48 25.02
CA THR A 281 -1.33 -11.32 24.15
C THR A 281 -2.25 -10.25 24.74
N ALA A 282 -2.80 -9.37 23.90
CA ALA A 282 -3.72 -8.30 24.31
C ALA A 282 -5.03 -8.78 24.98
N SER A 283 -5.21 -10.09 25.14
CA SER A 283 -6.35 -10.73 25.81
C SER A 283 -6.19 -10.87 27.33
N THR A 284 -5.10 -10.38 27.94
CA THR A 284 -4.85 -10.55 29.40
C THR A 284 -5.00 -9.27 30.23
N LEU A 285 -5.71 -8.26 29.72
CA LEU A 285 -6.20 -7.13 30.54
C LEU A 285 -7.71 -7.28 30.71
N GLN A 286 -8.11 -8.10 31.69
CA GLN A 286 -9.39 -7.97 32.40
C GLN A 286 -9.12 -7.39 33.77
#